data_AF-A0AAD5MPM4-F1
#
_entry.id   AF-A0AAD5MPM4-F1
#
_cell.length_a   1.000
_cell.length_b   1.000
_cell.length_c   1.000
_cell.angle_alpha   90.00
_cell.angle_beta   90.00
_cell.angle_gamma   90.00
#
_symmetry.space_group_name_H-M   'P 1'
#
loop_
_entity.id
_entity.type
_entity.pdbx_description
1 polymer ?
#
loop_
_entity_poly.entity_id
_entity_poly.type
_entity_poly.pdbx_seq_one_letter_code
_entity_poly.pdbx_strand_id
1 'polypeptide(L)'
;MEQQRRSEWRAARLKSLDQERAEADAIMDRLQLISLPAIGEDGSIPPSERILSNDISIERSTIVDAVTGERKVIVVEKSVTKREIDVSMAGDIEFADK
;
A
#
# COMPACT_ATOMS: atom_id res chain seq x y z
N MET A 1 -46.30 15.66 -23.95
CA MET A 1 -44.93 15.26 -24.38
C MET A 1 -43.84 15.75 -23.43
N GLU A 2 -43.82 17.02 -23.01
CA GLU A 2 -42.72 17.56 -22.18
C GLU A 2 -42.68 17.00 -20.75
N GLN A 3 -43.84 16.79 -20.11
CA GLN A 3 -43.91 16.19 -18.77
C GLN A 3 -43.41 14.74 -18.74
N GLN A 4 -43.68 13.97 -19.81
CA GLN A 4 -43.22 12.60 -19.96
C GLN A 4 -41.69 12.53 -20.08
N ARG A 5 -41.08 13.40 -20.89
CA ARG A 5 -39.61 13.50 -20.97
C ARG A 5 -38.99 13.90 -19.63
N ARG A 6 -39.63 14.80 -18.88
CA ARG A 6 -39.19 15.17 -17.52
C ARG A 6 -39.30 14.02 -16.52
N SER A 7 -40.34 13.17 -16.61
CA SER A 7 -40.43 11.97 -15.75
C SER A 7 -39.38 10.93 -16.13
N GLU A 8 -39.14 10.72 -17.41
CA GLU A 8 -38.10 9.79 -17.91
C GLU A 8 -36.71 10.24 -17.47
N TRP A 9 -36.41 11.54 -17.55
CA TRP A 9 -35.13 12.08 -17.08
C TRP A 9 -34.95 11.90 -15.56
N ARG A 10 -35.99 12.15 -14.76
CA ARG A 10 -35.94 11.93 -13.31
C ARG A 10 -35.73 10.45 -12.97
N ALA A 11 -36.41 9.54 -13.66
CA ALA A 11 -36.25 8.10 -13.47
C ALA A 11 -34.83 7.63 -13.85
N ALA A 12 -34.31 8.09 -14.99
CA ALA A 12 -32.94 7.79 -15.41
C ALA A 12 -31.90 8.34 -14.43
N ARG A 13 -32.11 9.57 -13.91
CA ARG A 13 -31.23 10.19 -12.92
C ARG A 13 -31.21 9.40 -11.62
N LEU A 14 -32.37 8.96 -11.14
CA LEU A 14 -32.48 8.16 -9.92
C LEU A 14 -31.74 6.81 -10.08
N LYS A 15 -31.95 6.13 -11.22
CA LYS A 15 -31.24 4.88 -11.54
C LYS A 15 -29.72 5.06 -11.58
N SER A 16 -29.23 6.18 -12.11
CA SER A 16 -27.79 6.51 -12.10
C SER A 16 -27.25 6.66 -10.68
N LEU A 17 -27.99 7.36 -9.81
CA LEU A 17 -27.58 7.56 -8.42
C LEU A 17 -27.58 6.25 -7.63
N ASP A 18 -28.56 5.38 -7.84
CA ASP A 18 -28.61 4.07 -7.19
C ASP A 18 -27.42 3.18 -7.63
N GLN A 19 -27.05 3.27 -8.91
CA GLN A 19 -25.87 2.57 -9.44
C GLN A 19 -24.57 3.12 -8.84
N GLU A 20 -24.39 4.44 -8.83
CA GLU A 20 -23.22 5.09 -8.20
C GLU A 20 -23.10 4.73 -6.72
N ARG A 21 -24.23 4.65 -6.00
CA ARG A 21 -24.26 4.22 -4.60
C ARG A 21 -23.84 2.77 -4.44
N ALA A 22 -24.36 1.86 -5.27
CA ALA A 22 -23.98 0.44 -5.22
C ALA A 22 -22.48 0.24 -5.51
N GLU A 23 -21.92 1.02 -6.43
CA GLU A 23 -20.49 1.01 -6.74
C GLU A 23 -19.66 1.53 -5.56
N ALA A 24 -20.10 2.60 -4.90
CA ALA A 24 -19.45 3.14 -3.71
C ALA A 24 -19.46 2.13 -2.54
N ASP A 25 -20.61 1.49 -2.30
CA ASP A 25 -20.73 0.46 -1.26
C ASP A 25 -19.81 -0.74 -1.55
N ALA A 26 -19.73 -1.19 -2.81
CA ALA A 26 -18.81 -2.27 -3.21
C ALA A 26 -17.33 -1.89 -3.04
N ILE A 27 -16.96 -0.62 -3.26
CA ILE A 27 -15.61 -0.13 -2.98
C ILE A 27 -15.33 -0.13 -1.49
N MET A 28 -16.27 0.32 -0.67
CA MET A 28 -16.14 0.32 0.79
C MET A 28 -16.02 -1.09 1.35
N ASP A 29 -16.84 -2.03 0.89
CA ASP A 29 -16.76 -3.44 1.27
C ASP A 29 -15.42 -4.05 0.85
N ARG A 30 -14.94 -3.75 -0.36
CA ARG A 30 -13.61 -4.17 -0.81
C ARG A 30 -12.51 -3.59 0.08
N LEU A 31 -12.61 -2.33 0.50
CA LEU A 31 -11.66 -1.70 1.42
C LEU A 31 -11.74 -2.28 2.83
N GLN A 32 -12.92 -2.71 3.29
CA GLN A 32 -13.08 -3.39 4.59
C GLN A 32 -12.56 -4.83 4.56
N LEU A 33 -12.75 -5.55 3.44
CA LEU A 33 -12.18 -6.89 3.21
C LEU A 33 -10.65 -6.84 3.12
N ILE A 34 -10.10 -5.73 2.63
CA ILE A 34 -8.69 -5.40 2.81
C ILE A 34 -8.56 -4.83 4.23
N SER A 35 -8.70 -5.69 5.24
CA SER A 35 -8.07 -5.40 6.52
C SER A 35 -6.59 -5.26 6.22
N LEU A 36 -6.15 -4.02 6.00
CA LEU A 36 -4.74 -3.70 5.94
C LEU A 36 -4.21 -4.17 7.29
N PRO A 37 -3.22 -5.09 7.31
CA PRO A 37 -2.55 -5.40 8.56
C PRO A 37 -2.15 -4.06 9.17
N ALA A 38 -2.41 -3.87 10.46
CA ALA A 38 -1.84 -2.73 11.16
C ALA A 38 -0.35 -2.72 10.81
N ILE A 39 0.18 -1.57 10.37
CA ILE A 39 1.60 -1.44 10.02
C ILE A 39 2.40 -1.84 11.27
N GLY A 40 2.83 -3.10 11.33
CA GLY A 40 3.27 -3.76 12.56
C GLY A 40 3.01 -5.27 12.60
N GLU A 41 2.12 -5.82 11.79
CA GLU A 41 1.74 -7.25 11.84
C GLU A 41 2.28 -8.10 10.67
N ASP A 42 3.28 -7.61 9.94
CA ASP A 42 4.02 -8.43 8.97
C ASP A 42 5.33 -8.93 9.58
N GLY A 43 5.27 -10.18 10.05
CA GLY A 43 6.37 -10.95 10.61
C GLY A 43 6.21 -11.09 12.13
N SER A 44 6.04 -12.31 12.63
CA SER A 44 6.16 -12.55 14.07
C SER A 44 7.60 -12.26 14.47
N ILE A 45 7.88 -11.00 14.81
CA ILE A 45 9.14 -10.60 15.40
C ILE A 45 9.23 -11.42 16.71
N PRO A 46 10.28 -12.24 16.89
CA PRO A 46 10.45 -12.98 18.13
C PRO A 46 10.30 -12.05 19.34
N PRO A 47 9.78 -12.50 20.50
CA PRO A 47 9.67 -11.66 21.68
C PRO A 47 11.01 -11.04 22.12
N SER A 48 12.13 -11.66 21.73
CA SER A 48 13.50 -11.19 21.92
C SER A 48 13.93 -10.13 20.89
N GLU A 49 13.10 -9.77 19.92
CA GLU A 49 13.42 -8.80 18.89
C GLU A 49 12.40 -7.67 18.87
N ARG A 50 12.87 -6.46 18.52
CA ARG A 50 12.01 -5.30 18.35
C ARG A 50 12.48 -4.48 17.16
N ILE A 51 11.58 -4.22 16.22
CA ILE A 51 11.86 -3.26 15.14
C ILE A 51 11.88 -1.85 15.74
N LEU A 52 12.98 -1.12 15.55
CA LEU A 52 13.17 0.24 16.03
C LEU A 52 12.78 1.29 15.00
N SER A 53 13.10 1.05 13.73
CA SER A 53 12.73 1.95 12.63
C SER A 53 12.72 1.20 11.29
N ASN A 54 11.88 1.66 10.38
CA ASN A 54 11.85 1.24 8.98
C ASN A 54 11.96 2.50 8.12
N ASP A 55 13.07 2.63 7.40
CA ASP A 55 13.30 3.73 6.48
C ASP A 55 13.17 3.22 5.05
N ILE A 56 12.26 3.81 4.27
CA ILE A 56 12.05 3.49 2.86
C ILE A 56 12.42 4.72 2.04
N SER A 57 13.30 4.54 1.07
CA SER A 57 13.74 5.60 0.15
C SER A 57 13.49 5.17 -1.29
N ILE A 58 12.84 6.04 -2.06
CA ILE A 58 12.55 5.82 -3.48
C ILE A 58 13.28 6.89 -4.28
N GLU A 59 14.20 6.44 -5.14
CA GLU A 59 14.94 7.29 -6.06
C GLU A 59 14.38 7.08 -7.48
N ARG A 60 13.96 8.18 -8.12
CA ARG A 60 13.44 8.16 -9.50
C ARG A 60 14.36 8.95 -10.40
N SER A 61 14.98 8.28 -11.37
CA SER A 61 15.80 8.89 -12.41
C SER A 61 15.11 8.74 -13.76
N THR A 62 15.19 9.76 -14.61
CA THR A 62 14.69 9.70 -15.99
C THR A 62 15.85 9.98 -16.92
N ILE A 63 16.12 9.04 -17.81
CA ILE A 63 17.16 9.14 -18.83
C ILE A 63 16.46 9.26 -20.17
N VAL A 64 16.82 10.28 -20.93
CA VAL A 64 16.35 10.45 -22.31
C VAL A 64 17.49 10.05 -23.24
N ASP A 65 17.25 9.09 -24.11
CA ASP A 65 18.19 8.73 -25.16
C ASP A 65 18.32 9.90 -26.15
N ALA A 66 19.54 10.41 -26.30
CA ALA A 66 19.83 11.58 -27.13
C ALA A 66 19.70 11.30 -28.65
N VAL A 67 19.71 10.04 -29.07
CA VAL A 67 19.67 9.63 -30.48
C VAL A 67 18.27 9.18 -30.88
N THR A 68 17.59 8.42 -30.01
CA THR A 68 16.25 7.87 -30.30
C THR A 68 15.11 8.68 -29.69
N GLY A 69 15.39 9.56 -28.72
CA GLY A 69 14.38 10.32 -27.98
C GLY A 69 13.58 9.49 -26.98
N GLU A 70 13.91 8.20 -26.81
CA GLU A 70 13.21 7.29 -25.90
C GLU A 70 13.45 7.71 -24.44
N ARG A 71 12.38 7.76 -23.64
CA ARG A 71 12.46 8.09 -22.22
C ARG A 71 12.46 6.81 -21.40
N LYS A 72 13.57 6.55 -20.70
CA LYS A 72 13.68 5.46 -19.74
C LYS A 72 13.57 6.01 -18.33
N VAL A 73 12.59 5.53 -17.57
CA VAL A 73 12.45 5.84 -16.16
C VAL A 73 13.05 4.69 -15.35
N ILE A 74 14.00 5.01 -14.48
CA ILE A 74 14.60 4.07 -13.53
C ILE A 74 14.06 4.42 -12.15
N VAL A 75 13.44 3.43 -11.50
CA VAL A 75 12.95 3.53 -10.13
C VAL A 75 13.77 2.59 -9.28
N VAL A 76 14.48 3.13 -8.28
CA VAL A 76 15.23 2.34 -7.29
C VAL A 76 14.57 2.52 -5.95
N GLU A 77 14.09 1.41 -5.38
CA GLU A 77 13.54 1.35 -4.03
C GLU A 77 14.59 0.74 -3.10
N LYS A 78 14.84 1.41 -1.98
CA LYS A 78 15.74 0.96 -0.91
C LYS A 78 14.95 0.92 0.38
N SER A 79 15.03 -0.18 1.10
CA SER A 79 14.44 -0.32 2.44
C SER A 79 15.52 -0.71 3.44
N VAL A 80 15.52 -0.04 4.59
CA VAL A 80 16.41 -0.31 5.72
C VAL A 80 15.56 -0.50 6.97
N THR A 81 15.66 -1.68 7.57
CA THR A 81 14.97 -2.02 8.82
C THR A 81 15.99 -2.10 9.95
N LYS A 82 15.85 -1.24 10.96
CA LYS A 82 16.64 -1.30 12.19
C LYS A 82 15.92 -2.19 13.20
N ARG A 83 16.62 -3.20 13.73
CA ARG A 83 16.10 -4.11 14.77
C ARG A 83 17.02 -4.13 15.97
N GLU A 84 16.43 -4.27 17.14
CA GLU A 84 17.09 -4.56 18.41
C GLU A 84 16.83 -6.02 18.76
N ILE A 85 17.86 -6.71 19.26
CA ILE A 85 17.80 -8.12 19.65
C ILE A 85 18.24 -8.19 21.11
N ASP A 86 17.34 -8.63 21.99
CA ASP A 86 17.63 -8.93 23.39
C ASP A 86 18.39 -10.25 23.49
N VAL A 87 19.69 -10.11 23.68
CA VAL A 87 20.66 -11.21 23.77
C VAL A 87 20.55 -11.96 25.10
N SER A 88 19.87 -11.41 26.12
CA SER A 88 19.69 -12.09 27.41
C SER A 88 18.67 -13.23 27.35
N MET A 89 17.77 -13.21 26.36
CA MET A 89 16.79 -14.26 26.09
C MET A 89 17.20 -15.20 24.95
N ALA A 90 18.22 -14.82 24.16
CA ALA A 90 18.82 -15.65 23.13
C ALA A 90 20.03 -16.36 23.73
N GLY A 91 19.86 -17.61 24.17
CA GLY A 91 20.84 -18.37 24.96
C GLY A 91 22.29 -18.26 24.50
N ASP A 92 23.19 -18.34 25.49
CA ASP A 92 24.66 -18.28 25.44
C ASP A 92 25.29 -18.17 24.04
N ILE A 93 25.64 -16.93 23.66
CA ILE A 93 26.53 -16.68 22.53
C ILE A 93 27.96 -16.96 23.01
N GLU A 94 28.48 -18.15 22.70
CA GLU A 94 29.92 -18.43 22.82
C GLU A 94 30.69 -17.57 21.82
N PHE A 95 31.32 -16.52 22.32
CA PHE A 95 32.38 -15.83 21.57
C PHE A 95 33.61 -16.73 21.57
N ALA A 96 33.91 -17.33 20.43
CA ALA A 96 35.19 -17.99 20.20
C ALA A 96 36.27 -16.91 20.09
N ASP A 97 36.91 -16.57 21.23
CA ASP A 97 38.13 -15.77 21.25
C ASP A 97 39.27 -16.54 20.56
N LYS A 98 40.03 -15.83 19.72
CA LYS A 98 41.20 -16.32 18.96
C LYS A 98 42.48 -16.28 19.77
#